data_AF-A0A662BTS1-F1
#
_entry.id   AF-A0A662BTS1-F1
#
_cell.length_a   1.000
_cell.length_b   1.000
_cell.length_c   1.000
_cell.angle_alpha   90.00
_cell.angle_beta   90.00
_cell.angle_gamma   90.00
#
_symmetry.space_group_name_H-M   'P 1'
#
loop_
_entity.id
_entity.type
_entity.pdbx_description
1 polymer ?
#
loop_
_entity_poly.entity_id
_entity_poly.type
_entity_poly.pdbx_seq_one_letter_code
_entity_poly.pdbx_strand_id
1 'polypeptide(L)'
;MARAKFKNNEMLRKNKQSFCFNDLEKDALDNYCKKYNIRNKSKFIREAIITNILQKFDKDYPSLFEEFEKKKTPKYEQGVLAF
;
A
#
# COMPACT_ATOMS: atom_id res chain seq x y z
N MET A 1 -25.76 -13.76 -26.85
CA MET A 1 -24.39 -14.28 -27.09
C MET A 1 -23.53 -13.96 -25.87
N ALA A 2 -22.93 -14.97 -25.22
CA ALA A 2 -22.07 -14.74 -24.06
C ALA A 2 -20.65 -14.37 -24.52
N ARG A 3 -20.14 -13.20 -24.08
CA ARG A 3 -18.78 -12.74 -24.36
C ARG A 3 -17.80 -13.69 -23.69
N ALA A 4 -17.08 -14.51 -24.47
CA ALA A 4 -16.00 -15.33 -23.95
C ALA A 4 -14.95 -14.42 -23.30
N LYS A 5 -14.80 -14.51 -21.98
CA LYS A 5 -13.74 -13.80 -21.25
C LYS A 5 -12.42 -14.48 -21.60
N PHE A 6 -11.62 -13.86 -22.45
CA PHE A 6 -10.25 -14.29 -22.71
C PHE A 6 -9.52 -14.41 -21.36
N LYS A 7 -9.15 -15.64 -21.01
CA LYS A 7 -8.46 -15.95 -19.77
C LYS A 7 -6.99 -15.60 -19.98
N ASN A 8 -6.62 -14.36 -19.70
CA ASN A 8 -5.22 -13.93 -19.82
C ASN A 8 -4.41 -14.67 -18.75
N ASN A 9 -3.60 -15.64 -19.17
CA ASN A 9 -2.87 -16.55 -18.28
C ASN A 9 -1.86 -15.82 -17.37
N GLU A 10 -1.44 -14.62 -17.76
CA GLU A 10 -0.53 -13.75 -17.02
C GLU A 10 -1.19 -13.14 -15.77
N MET A 11 -2.51 -12.95 -15.78
CA MET A 11 -3.27 -12.38 -14.66
C MET A 11 -3.71 -13.46 -13.64
N LEU A 12 -3.30 -14.71 -13.85
CA LEU A 12 -3.59 -15.80 -12.93
C LEU A 12 -2.78 -15.64 -11.65
N ARG A 13 -3.48 -15.70 -10.51
CA ARG A 13 -2.88 -15.63 -9.18
C ARG A 13 -2.27 -17.00 -8.86
N LYS A 14 -0.98 -17.16 -9.10
CA LYS A 14 -0.23 -18.42 -8.87
C LYS A 14 0.49 -18.46 -7.51
N ASN A 15 0.88 -17.29 -7.00
CA ASN A 15 1.72 -17.19 -5.81
C ASN A 15 0.84 -17.13 -4.56
N LYS A 16 0.95 -18.16 -3.70
CA LYS A 16 0.25 -18.22 -2.42
C LYS A 16 1.04 -17.45 -1.35
N GLN A 17 0.33 -16.68 -0.53
CA GLN A 17 0.86 -16.01 0.65
C GLN A 17 -0.07 -16.30 1.83
N SER A 18 0.50 -16.45 3.03
CA SER A 18 -0.26 -16.72 4.26
C SER A 18 0.13 -15.71 5.32
N PHE A 19 -0.84 -15.22 6.08
CA PHE A 19 -0.65 -14.28 7.17
C PHE A 19 -1.32 -14.84 8.42
N CYS A 20 -0.69 -14.65 9.57
CA CYS A 20 -1.25 -14.95 10.88
C CYS A 20 -1.60 -13.62 11.56
N PHE A 21 -2.81 -13.54 12.10
CA PHE A 21 -3.28 -12.41 12.89
C PHE A 21 -3.43 -12.85 14.33
N ASN A 22 -3.26 -11.94 15.28
CA ASN A 22 -3.74 -12.17 16.63
C ASN A 22 -5.28 -12.07 16.68
N ASP A 23 -5.87 -12.45 17.82
CA ASP A 23 -7.33 -12.48 17.97
C ASP A 23 -7.95 -11.09 17.78
N LEU A 24 -7.33 -10.03 18.32
CA LEU A 24 -7.82 -8.66 18.23
C LEU A 24 -7.78 -8.11 16.80
N GLU A 25 -6.69 -8.36 16.07
CA GLU A 25 -6.53 -8.00 14.67
C GLU A 25 -7.54 -8.74 13.79
N LYS A 26 -7.77 -10.02 14.09
CA LYS A 26 -8.74 -10.84 13.37
C LYS A 26 -10.16 -10.31 13.55
N ASP A 27 -10.52 -9.98 14.78
CA ASP A 27 -11.82 -9.42 15.12
C ASP A 27 -12.02 -8.03 14.50
N ALA A 28 -10.99 -7.17 14.56
CA ALA A 28 -11.02 -5.86 13.93
C ALA A 28 -11.23 -5.97 12.41
N LEU A 29 -10.52 -6.89 11.75
CA LEU A 29 -10.67 -7.13 10.31
C LEU A 29 -12.07 -7.66 9.97
N ASP A 30 -12.60 -8.60 10.77
CA ASP A 30 -13.92 -9.17 10.53
C ASP A 30 -15.03 -8.14 10.74
N ASN A 31 -14.92 -7.32 11.78
CA ASN A 31 -15.85 -6.23 12.05
C ASN A 31 -15.80 -5.16 10.96
N TYR A 32 -14.61 -4.82 10.46
CA TYR A 32 -14.45 -3.94 9.30
C TYR A 32 -15.15 -4.53 8.07
N CYS A 33 -14.89 -5.80 7.74
CA CYS A 33 -15.53 -6.45 6.59
C CYS A 33 -17.06 -6.50 6.71
N LYS A 34 -17.59 -6.74 7.92
CA LYS A 34 -19.04 -6.71 8.18
C LYS A 34 -19.61 -5.31 7.97
N LYS A 35 -18.97 -4.28 8.56
CA LYS A 35 -19.43 -2.89 8.49
C LYS A 35 -19.55 -2.37 7.05
N TYR A 36 -18.60 -2.72 6.20
CA TYR A 36 -18.54 -2.26 4.80
C TYR A 36 -19.05 -3.29 3.78
N ASN A 37 -19.71 -4.37 4.23
CA ASN A 37 -20.26 -5.43 3.38
C ASN A 37 -19.22 -6.03 2.40
N ILE A 38 -17.98 -6.18 2.87
CA ILE A 38 -16.89 -6.77 2.08
C ILE A 38 -17.10 -8.28 2.00
N ARG A 39 -17.60 -8.75 0.86
CA ARG A 39 -17.86 -10.17 0.60
C ARG A 39 -16.58 -10.99 0.35
N ASN A 40 -15.54 -10.37 -0.19
CA ASN A 40 -14.30 -11.06 -0.56
C ASN A 40 -13.10 -10.45 0.18
N LYS A 41 -12.74 -11.07 1.31
CA LYS A 41 -11.62 -10.64 2.16
C LYS A 41 -10.28 -10.70 1.43
N SER A 42 -10.02 -11.76 0.67
CA SER A 42 -8.77 -11.91 -0.09
C SER A 42 -8.59 -10.82 -1.14
N LYS A 43 -9.69 -10.40 -1.81
CA LYS A 43 -9.67 -9.28 -2.75
C LYS A 43 -9.29 -7.99 -2.03
N PHE A 44 -9.94 -7.71 -0.90
CA PHE A 44 -9.71 -6.51 -0.11
C PHE A 44 -8.27 -6.44 0.43
N ILE A 45 -7.78 -7.50 1.05
CA ILE A 45 -6.41 -7.55 1.60
C ILE A 45 -5.38 -7.27 0.50
N ARG A 46 -5.53 -7.91 -0.66
CA ARG A 46 -4.63 -7.69 -1.79
C ARG A 46 -4.67 -6.25 -2.29
N GLU A 47 -5.85 -5.66 -2.41
CA GLU A 47 -6.00 -4.26 -2.83
C GLU A 47 -5.37 -3.32 -1.81
N ALA A 48 -5.64 -3.49 -0.52
CA ALA A 48 -5.04 -2.69 0.54
C ALA A 48 -3.50 -2.75 0.52
N ILE A 49 -2.92 -3.95 0.39
CA ILE A 49 -1.46 -4.13 0.34
C ILE A 49 -0.87 -3.44 -0.90
N ILE A 50 -1.40 -3.72 -2.08
CA ILE A 50 -0.86 -3.16 -3.33
C ILE A 50 -1.01 -1.64 -3.37
N THR A 51 -2.16 -1.11 -2.94
CA THR A 51 -2.37 0.34 -2.85
C THR A 51 -1.36 1.00 -1.92
N ASN A 52 -1.09 0.41 -0.75
CA ASN A 52 -0.10 0.95 0.19
C ASN A 52 1.32 0.92 -0.41
N ILE A 53 1.70 -0.18 -1.05
CA ILE A 53 3.01 -0.30 -1.73
C ILE A 53 3.17 0.78 -2.80
N LEU A 54 2.17 0.94 -3.68
CA LEU A 54 2.22 1.94 -4.76
C LEU A 54 2.29 3.37 -4.20
N GLN A 55 1.47 3.69 -3.20
CA GLN A 55 1.52 5.00 -2.53
C GLN A 55 2.87 5.27 -1.88
N LYS A 56 3.53 4.23 -1.35
CA LYS A 56 4.87 4.37 -0.78
C LYS A 56 5.91 4.62 -1.87
N PHE A 57 5.85 3.89 -2.99
CA PHE A 57 6.71 4.16 -4.15
C PHE A 57 6.52 5.56 -4.71
N ASP A 58 5.28 6.03 -4.83
CA ASP A 58 4.98 7.38 -5.33
C ASP A 58 5.58 8.47 -4.43
N LYS A 59 5.60 8.25 -3.11
CA LYS A 59 6.19 9.18 -2.13
C LYS A 59 7.70 9.13 -2.09
N ASP A 60 8.28 7.95 -2.25
CA ASP A 60 9.72 7.74 -2.19
C ASP A 60 10.39 8.06 -3.53
N TYR A 61 9.61 8.19 -4.61
CA TYR A 61 10.10 8.67 -5.89
C TYR A 61 10.47 10.15 -5.75
N PRO A 62 11.77 10.53 -5.88
CA PRO A 62 12.19 11.90 -5.71
C PRO A 62 11.43 12.77 -6.72
N SER A 63 10.66 13.73 -6.23
CA SER A 63 10.05 14.68 -7.15
C SER A 63 11.15 15.53 -7.77
N LEU A 64 11.04 15.80 -9.08
CA LEU A 64 12.01 16.56 -9.87
C LEU A 64 12.38 17.91 -9.21
N PHE A 65 11.55 18.43 -8.30
CA PHE A 65 11.72 19.71 -7.62
C PHE A 65 12.22 19.61 -6.18
N GLU A 66 12.06 18.47 -5.49
CA GLU A 66 12.54 18.29 -4.11
C GLU A 66 14.07 18.37 -3.99
N GLU A 67 14.80 17.91 -5.00
CA GLU A 67 16.25 18.06 -5.05
C GLU A 67 16.70 19.52 -5.17
N PHE A 68 15.86 20.39 -5.73
CA PHE A 68 16.15 21.82 -5.87
C PHE A 68 15.75 22.60 -4.62
N GLU A 69 14.70 22.19 -3.89
CA GLU A 69 14.33 22.81 -2.61
C GLU A 69 15.32 22.49 -1.50
N LYS A 70 15.81 21.23 -1.41
CA LYS A 70 16.85 20.84 -0.44
C LYS A 70 18.18 21.60 -0.63
N LYS A 71 18.44 22.14 -1.82
CA LYS A 71 19.62 23.00 -2.12
C LYS A 71 19.43 24.45 -1.70
N LYS A 72 18.18 24.90 -1.47
CA LYS A 72 17.85 26.27 -1.05
C LYS A 72 17.79 26.43 0.46
N THR A 73 17.67 25.34 1.24
CA THR A 73 17.78 25.41 2.70
C THR A 73 19.25 25.60 3.08
N PRO A 74 19.64 26.76 3.61
CA PRO A 74 21.01 27.03 3.97
C PRO A 74 21.40 26.22 5.21
N LYS A 75 22.64 25.70 5.22
CA LYS A 75 23.17 24.75 6.21
C LYS A 75 23.27 25.28 7.66
N TYR A 76 22.85 26.51 7.94
CA TYR A 76 23.01 27.16 9.25
C TYR A 76 21.98 26.72 10.30
N GLU A 77 20.91 26.00 9.93
CA GLU A 77 19.92 25.50 10.90
C GLU A 77 20.19 24.07 11.39
N GLN A 78 21.16 23.35 10.81
CA GLN A 78 21.48 21.96 11.18
C GLN A 78 22.48 21.82 12.34
N GLY A 79 22.78 22.91 13.06
CA GLY A 79 23.86 22.94 14.04
C GLY A 79 23.64 23.79 15.28
N VAL A 80 22.40 23.98 15.74
CA VAL A 80 22.14 24.68 17.02
C VAL A 80 21.51 23.72 18.02
N LEU A 81 22.33 22.81 18.54
CA LEU A 81 22.15 22.11 19.82
C LEU A 81 23.48 21.42 20.18
N ALA A 82 24.49 22.22 20.47
CA ALA A 82 25.64 21.82 21.26
C ALA A 82 26.17 23.07 21.98
N PHE A 83 25.90 23.11 23.30
CA PHE A 83 26.23 24.11 24.31
C PHE A 83 25.32 25.34 24.39
#